data_AF-A0A6C0KXY5-F1
#
_entry.id   AF-A0A6C0KXY5-F1
#
_cell.length_a   1.000
_cell.length_b   1.000
_cell.length_c   1.000
_cell.angle_alpha   90.00
_cell.angle_beta   90.00
_cell.angle_gamma   90.00
#
_symmetry.space_group_name_H-M   'P 1'
#
loop_
_entity.id
_entity.type
_entity.pdbx_description
1 polymer ?
#
loop_
_entity_poly.entity_id
_entity_poly.type
_entity_poly.pdbx_seq_one_letter_code
_entity_poly.pdbx_strand_id
1 'polypeptide(L)'
;MSKQQQQEQNQHQETKGIFLFKDKEDDEICLFLFYRLTPAQIKIALPNIDENIPGNYFVGIWKKGIDYLGKTEYNGILSIKKQEELVNIEKNYDEIFQKLNISQEEYNKYKEFAYKHLKTFVSIQENVP
;
A
#
# COMPACT_ATOMS: atom_id res chain seq x y z
N MET A 1 -19.72 23.23 -19.26
CA MET A 1 -18.79 22.21 -18.73
C MET A 1 -18.61 21.15 -19.80
N SER A 2 -17.38 20.99 -20.31
CA SER A 2 -17.10 20.14 -21.47
C SER A 2 -17.03 18.66 -21.07
N LYS A 3 -17.48 17.76 -21.95
CA LYS A 3 -17.44 16.30 -21.78
C LYS A 3 -16.02 15.75 -21.50
N GLN A 4 -14.98 16.51 -21.82
CA GLN A 4 -13.59 16.20 -21.48
C GLN A 4 -13.29 16.24 -19.97
N GLN A 5 -13.97 17.09 -19.19
CA GLN A 5 -13.79 17.14 -17.73
C GLN A 5 -14.46 15.94 -17.01
N GLN A 6 -15.40 15.26 -17.65
CA GLN A 6 -16.03 14.03 -17.12
C GLN A 6 -15.21 12.77 -17.41
N GLN A 7 -14.28 12.79 -18.37
CA GLN A 7 -13.49 11.62 -18.74
C GLN A 7 -12.23 11.41 -17.90
N GLU A 8 -11.71 12.44 -17.22
CA GLU A 8 -10.57 12.29 -16.29
C GLU A 8 -10.96 11.64 -14.96
N GLN A 9 -12.26 11.57 -14.62
CA GLN A 9 -12.75 10.98 -13.38
C GLN A 9 -12.97 9.46 -13.42
N ASN A 10 -12.83 8.82 -14.58
CA ASN A 10 -12.84 7.35 -14.68
C ASN A 10 -11.41 6.77 -14.61
N GLN A 11 -10.53 7.35 -13.79
CA GLN A 11 -9.37 6.59 -13.33
C GLN A 11 -9.90 5.44 -12.49
N HIS A 12 -9.73 4.23 -12.99
CA HIS A 12 -10.02 3.02 -12.24
C HIS A 12 -9.22 3.05 -10.95
N GLN A 13 -9.86 3.41 -9.83
CA GLN A 13 -9.20 3.49 -8.54
C GLN A 13 -8.68 2.10 -8.19
N GLU A 14 -7.37 1.96 -8.07
CA GLU A 14 -6.77 0.70 -7.64
C GLU A 14 -7.34 0.33 -6.27
N THR A 15 -7.70 -0.93 -6.11
CA THR A 15 -8.26 -1.45 -4.86
C THR A 15 -7.19 -2.03 -3.95
N LYS A 16 -5.99 -2.29 -4.46
CA LYS A 16 -4.86 -2.79 -3.69
C LYS A 16 -3.55 -2.46 -4.39
N GLY A 17 -2.45 -2.49 -3.63
CA GLY A 17 -1.12 -2.41 -4.19
C GLY A 17 -0.06 -2.71 -3.15
N ILE A 18 1.09 -3.22 -3.62
CA ILE A 18 2.23 -3.57 -2.79
C ILE A 18 3.49 -3.13 -3.50
N PHE A 19 4.28 -2.32 -2.81
CA PHE A 19 5.45 -1.67 -3.37
C PHE A 19 6.59 -1.70 -2.37
N LEU A 20 7.80 -1.80 -2.89
CA LEU A 20 9.01 -1.48 -2.18
C LEU A 20 9.48 -0.10 -2.64
N PHE A 21 10.06 0.66 -1.73
CA PHE A 21 10.77 1.89 -2.07
C PHE A 21 11.91 2.11 -1.10
N LYS A 22 12.84 2.96 -1.49
CA LYS A 22 13.94 3.40 -0.64
C LYS A 22 13.55 4.75 -0.06
N ASP A 23 13.49 4.86 1.26
CA ASP A 23 13.22 6.11 1.94
C ASP A 23 14.31 7.13 1.59
N LYS A 24 13.90 8.34 1.21
CA LYS A 24 14.81 9.39 0.76
C LYS A 24 15.62 9.99 1.88
N GLU A 25 15.17 9.87 3.13
CA GLU A 25 15.81 10.50 4.27
C GLU A 25 16.97 9.67 4.84
N ASP A 26 16.82 8.34 4.89
CA ASP A 26 17.80 7.44 5.51
C ASP A 26 18.14 6.19 4.71
N ASP A 27 17.73 6.14 3.44
CA ASP A 27 18.08 5.08 2.50
C ASP A 27 17.56 3.68 2.91
N GLU A 28 16.68 3.58 3.90
CA GLU A 28 16.10 2.30 4.32
C GLU A 28 15.01 1.82 3.36
N ILE A 29 14.93 0.50 3.20
CA ILE A 29 13.90 -0.11 2.36
C ILE A 29 12.60 -0.17 3.13
N CYS A 30 11.56 0.34 2.50
CA CYS A 30 10.21 0.38 3.04
C CYS A 30 9.28 -0.49 2.21
N LEU A 31 8.42 -1.25 2.87
CA LEU A 31 7.29 -1.92 2.26
C LEU A 31 6.06 -1.05 2.40
N PHE A 32 5.47 -0.63 1.29
CA PHE A 32 4.18 0.05 1.25
C PHE A 32 3.10 -0.91 0.75
N LEU A 33 2.03 -1.06 1.50
CA LEU A 33 0.84 -1.80 1.11
C LEU A 33 -0.39 -0.92 1.29
N PHE A 34 -1.30 -0.96 0.33
CA PHE A 34 -2.64 -0.42 0.53
C PHE A 34 -3.71 -1.41 0.09
N TYR A 35 -4.87 -1.29 0.72
CA TYR A 35 -6.02 -2.14 0.41
C TYR A 35 -7.33 -1.38 0.67
N ARG A 36 -8.23 -1.36 -0.31
CA ARG A 36 -9.56 -0.77 -0.18
C ARG A 36 -10.46 -1.74 0.57
N LEU A 37 -11.00 -1.28 1.68
CA LEU A 37 -11.88 -2.05 2.55
C LEU A 37 -13.23 -1.34 2.68
N THR A 38 -14.26 -2.03 3.18
CA THR A 38 -15.48 -1.36 3.63
C THR A 38 -15.24 -0.69 4.99
N PRO A 39 -16.10 0.26 5.42
CA PRO A 39 -15.97 0.85 6.76
C PRO A 39 -15.96 -0.19 7.89
N ALA A 40 -16.75 -1.27 7.78
CA ALA A 40 -16.77 -2.35 8.75
C ALA A 40 -15.45 -3.13 8.77
N GLN A 41 -14.90 -3.43 7.59
CA GLN A 41 -13.61 -4.12 7.45
C GLN A 41 -12.44 -3.26 7.96
N ILE A 42 -12.47 -1.93 7.76
CA ILE A 42 -11.48 -1.00 8.33
C ILE A 42 -11.47 -1.07 9.85
N LYS A 43 -12.64 -1.13 10.51
CA LYS A 43 -12.72 -1.23 11.98
C LYS A 43 -12.10 -2.53 12.51
N ILE A 44 -12.11 -3.60 11.72
CA ILE A 44 -11.45 -4.86 12.08
C ILE A 44 -9.94 -4.78 11.82
N ALA A 45 -9.53 -4.21 10.69
CA ALA A 45 -8.12 -4.06 10.34
C ALA A 45 -7.37 -3.05 11.23
N LEU A 46 -8.07 -2.00 11.69
CA LEU A 46 -7.53 -0.93 12.53
C LEU A 46 -8.49 -0.61 13.69
N PRO A 47 -8.54 -1.45 14.75
CA PRO A 47 -9.53 -1.30 15.84
C PRO A 47 -9.45 0.02 16.60
N ASN A 48 -8.28 0.64 16.64
CA ASN A 48 -8.01 1.86 17.40
C ASN A 48 -7.87 3.11 16.52
N ILE A 49 -8.35 3.08 15.27
CA ILE A 49 -8.20 4.21 14.35
C ILE A 49 -9.13 5.36 14.73
N ASP A 50 -8.65 6.60 14.58
CA ASP A 50 -9.50 7.79 14.69
C ASP A 50 -10.57 7.77 13.58
N GLU A 51 -11.84 7.76 13.99
CA GLU A 51 -12.97 7.72 13.07
C GLU A 51 -13.04 8.98 12.20
N ASN A 52 -12.47 10.11 12.66
CA ASN A 52 -12.46 11.38 11.94
C ASN A 52 -11.52 11.40 10.73
N ILE A 53 -10.59 10.45 10.62
CA ILE A 53 -9.71 10.34 9.46
C ILE A 53 -10.55 9.87 8.26
N PRO A 54 -10.60 10.62 7.14
CA PRO A 54 -11.42 10.24 6.00
C PRO A 54 -10.83 9.06 5.21
N GLY A 55 -11.71 8.34 4.51
CA GLY A 55 -11.36 7.30 3.54
C GLY A 55 -11.41 5.87 4.06
N ASN A 56 -11.43 4.95 3.10
CA ASN A 56 -11.64 3.51 3.33
C ASN A 56 -10.48 2.65 2.77
N TYR A 57 -9.33 3.27 2.54
CA TYR A 57 -8.12 2.53 2.23
C TYR A 57 -7.34 2.30 3.50
N PHE A 58 -7.09 1.03 3.82
CA PHE A 58 -6.02 0.67 4.73
C PHE A 58 -4.68 0.99 4.05
N VAL A 59 -3.75 1.54 4.81
CA VAL A 59 -2.35 1.77 4.42
C VAL A 59 -1.44 1.23 5.51
N GLY A 60 -0.42 0.48 5.08
CA GLY A 60 0.70 0.07 5.91
C GLY A 60 2.02 0.46 5.25
N ILE A 61 2.92 1.07 6.02
CA ILE A 61 4.32 1.28 5.65
C ILE A 61 5.17 0.61 6.73
N TRP A 62 5.95 -0.39 6.34
CA TRP A 62 6.88 -1.07 7.24
C TRP A 62 8.30 -0.67 6.89
N LYS A 63 8.99 -0.15 7.88
CA LYS A 63 10.39 0.27 7.87
C LYS A 63 11.09 -0.41 9.04
N LYS A 64 12.42 -0.51 9.01
CA LYS A 64 13.17 -1.25 10.03
C LYS A 64 12.90 -0.67 11.43
N GLY A 65 12.14 -1.42 12.24
CA GLY A 65 11.78 -1.03 13.61
C GLY A 65 10.64 -0.01 13.71
N ILE A 66 9.99 0.38 12.61
CA ILE A 66 8.86 1.31 12.61
C ILE A 66 7.76 0.83 11.66
N ASP A 67 6.56 0.67 12.22
CA ASP A 67 5.36 0.29 11.48
C ASP A 67 4.36 1.46 11.49
N TYR A 68 4.02 1.97 10.32
CA TYR A 68 2.99 2.98 10.15
C TYR A 68 1.73 2.35 9.57
N LEU A 69 0.69 2.21 10.39
CA LEU A 69 -0.61 1.69 9.98
C LEU A 69 -1.66 2.79 10.10
N GLY A 70 -2.51 2.93 9.08
CA GLY A 70 -3.53 3.94 9.08
C GLY A 70 -4.57 3.75 7.98
N LYS A 71 -5.50 4.72 7.90
CA LYS A 71 -6.46 4.80 6.80
C LYS A 71 -6.34 6.13 6.07
N THR A 72 -6.70 6.14 4.79
CA THR A 72 -6.71 7.33 3.96
C THR A 72 -7.72 7.22 2.82
N GLU A 73 -7.95 8.33 2.13
CA GLU A 73 -8.56 8.34 0.80
C GLU A 73 -7.54 7.98 -0.29
N TYR A 74 -8.02 7.64 -1.49
CA TYR A 74 -7.16 7.30 -2.63
C TYR A 74 -6.19 8.44 -2.99
N ASN A 75 -6.56 9.70 -2.75
CA ASN A 75 -5.67 10.85 -2.96
C ASN A 75 -4.42 10.81 -2.06
N GLY A 76 -4.53 10.24 -0.85
CA GLY A 76 -3.36 10.02 0.01
C GLY A 76 -2.42 8.98 -0.59
N ILE A 77 -2.96 7.90 -1.16
CA ILE A 77 -2.17 6.90 -1.90
C ILE A 77 -1.47 7.55 -3.08
N LEU A 78 -2.18 8.32 -3.91
CA LEU A 78 -1.59 9.04 -5.04
C LEU A 78 -0.48 9.99 -4.62
N SER A 79 -0.57 10.58 -3.42
CA SER A 79 0.46 11.47 -2.89
C SER A 79 1.75 10.69 -2.57
N ILE A 80 1.64 9.53 -1.91
CA ILE A 80 2.78 8.62 -1.66
C ILE A 80 3.40 8.18 -2.99
N LYS A 81 2.58 7.76 -3.96
CA LYS A 81 3.05 7.34 -5.29
C LYS A 81 3.81 8.43 -6.06
N LYS A 82 3.51 9.70 -5.81
CA LYS A 82 4.19 10.85 -6.44
C LYS A 82 5.49 11.22 -5.72
N GLN A 83 5.53 11.01 -4.41
CA GLN A 83 6.67 11.37 -3.58
C GLN A 83 7.75 10.29 -3.63
N GLU A 84 7.38 9.02 -3.70
CA GLU A 84 8.32 7.90 -3.63
C GLU A 84 8.51 7.19 -4.97
N GLU A 85 9.73 6.71 -5.22
CA GLU A 85 9.98 5.83 -6.36
C GLU A 85 9.55 4.39 -6.02
N LEU A 86 8.25 4.13 -6.16
CA LEU A 86 7.67 2.84 -5.84
C LEU A 86 8.00 1.77 -6.88
N VAL A 87 8.38 0.60 -6.41
CA VAL A 87 8.66 -0.60 -7.20
C VAL A 87 7.66 -1.69 -6.82
N ASN A 88 6.79 -2.10 -7.76
CA ASN A 88 5.83 -3.17 -7.49
C ASN A 88 6.58 -4.47 -7.15
N ILE A 89 6.26 -5.07 -6.00
CA ILE A 89 6.93 -6.26 -5.47
C ILE A 89 6.74 -7.51 -6.35
N GLU A 90 5.72 -7.50 -7.21
CA GLU A 90 5.39 -8.58 -8.15
C GLU A 90 6.27 -8.57 -9.41
N LYS A 91 7.12 -7.55 -9.59
CA LYS A 91 8.14 -7.54 -10.64
C LYS A 91 9.16 -8.67 -10.42
N ASN A 92 9.88 -9.01 -11.50
CA ASN A 92 11.02 -9.92 -11.39
C ASN A 92 12.11 -9.31 -10.49
N TYR A 93 12.92 -10.18 -9.88
CA TYR A 93 13.95 -9.75 -8.92
C TYR A 93 14.99 -8.82 -9.56
N ASP A 94 15.40 -9.08 -10.81
CA ASP A 94 16.43 -8.27 -11.47
C ASP A 94 16.01 -6.79 -11.58
N GLU A 95 14.75 -6.51 -11.93
CA GLU A 95 14.22 -5.14 -11.96
C GLU A 95 14.21 -4.47 -10.58
N ILE A 96 13.93 -5.24 -9.53
CA ILE A 96 13.92 -4.76 -8.14
C ILE A 96 15.34 -4.47 -7.68
N PHE A 97 16.28 -5.37 -7.97
CA PHE A 97 17.70 -5.20 -7.67
C PHE A 97 18.27 -3.95 -8.33
N GLN A 98 17.98 -3.72 -9.61
CA GLN A 98 18.46 -2.53 -10.33
C GLN A 98 17.97 -1.21 -9.72
N LYS A 99 16.80 -1.20 -9.07
CA LYS A 99 16.21 0.01 -8.49
C LYS A 99 16.55 0.20 -7.01
N LEU A 100 16.58 -0.87 -6.24
CA LEU A 100 16.67 -0.81 -4.78
C LEU A 100 17.98 -1.35 -4.22
N ASN A 101 18.78 -2.06 -5.03
CA ASN A 101 20.05 -2.66 -4.63
C ASN A 101 19.94 -3.55 -3.37
N ILE A 102 18.86 -4.32 -3.27
CA ILE A 102 18.62 -5.27 -2.17
C ILE A 102 18.99 -6.69 -2.57
N SER A 103 19.41 -7.51 -1.60
CA SER A 103 19.69 -8.92 -1.86
C SER A 103 18.42 -9.72 -2.19
N GLN A 104 18.57 -10.86 -2.86
CA GLN A 104 17.45 -11.76 -3.13
C GLN A 104 16.81 -12.31 -1.85
N GLU A 105 17.62 -12.56 -0.83
CA GLU A 105 17.13 -12.97 0.49
C GLU A 105 16.23 -11.89 1.10
N GLU A 106 16.65 -10.62 1.06
CA GLU A 106 15.89 -9.49 1.56
C GLU A 106 14.60 -9.27 0.76
N TYR A 107 14.67 -9.33 -0.57
CA TYR A 107 13.48 -9.30 -1.43
C TYR A 107 12.47 -10.39 -1.06
N ASN A 108 12.93 -11.63 -0.88
CA ASN A 108 12.06 -12.75 -0.52
C ASN A 108 11.40 -12.53 0.85
N LYS A 109 12.13 -11.99 1.84
CA LYS A 109 11.57 -11.63 3.15
C LYS A 109 10.43 -10.62 3.02
N TYR A 110 10.63 -9.54 2.26
CA TYR A 110 9.56 -8.56 2.02
C TYR A 110 8.36 -9.17 1.29
N LYS A 111 8.61 -10.02 0.30
CA LYS A 111 7.57 -10.68 -0.49
C LYS A 111 6.71 -11.61 0.36
N GLU A 112 7.34 -12.46 1.17
CA GLU A 112 6.65 -13.35 2.10
C GLU A 112 5.84 -12.56 3.13
N PHE A 113 6.43 -11.51 3.70
CA PHE A 113 5.77 -10.64 4.66
C PHE A 113 4.54 -9.94 4.04
N ALA A 114 4.67 -9.36 2.86
CA ALA A 114 3.57 -8.73 2.14
C ALA A 114 2.43 -9.71 1.83
N TYR A 115 2.74 -10.92 1.37
CA TYR A 115 1.71 -11.93 1.09
C TYR A 115 1.02 -12.43 2.35
N LYS A 116 1.72 -12.50 3.49
CA LYS A 116 1.08 -12.79 4.78
C LYS A 116 0.01 -11.75 5.11
N HIS A 117 0.33 -10.46 4.95
CA HIS A 117 -0.62 -9.37 5.19
C HIS A 117 -1.78 -9.38 4.19
N LEU A 118 -1.52 -9.62 2.90
CA LEU A 118 -2.60 -9.78 1.92
C LEU A 118 -3.59 -10.87 2.30
N LYS A 119 -3.10 -12.03 2.76
CA LYS A 119 -3.97 -13.13 3.20
C LYS A 119 -4.88 -12.71 4.36
N THR A 120 -4.37 -11.90 5.29
CA THR A 120 -5.18 -11.32 6.36
C THR A 120 -6.28 -10.41 5.81
N PHE A 121 -5.97 -9.52 4.85
CA PHE A 121 -6.99 -8.64 4.27
C PHE A 121 -8.05 -9.39 3.47
N VAL A 122 -7.65 -10.40 2.69
CA VAL A 122 -8.58 -11.28 1.98
C VAL A 122 -9.50 -12.00 2.95
N SER A 123 -8.96 -12.54 4.05
CA SER A 123 -9.76 -13.16 5.10
C SER A 123 -10.76 -12.18 5.72
N ILE A 124 -10.36 -10.93 5.98
CA ILE A 124 -11.29 -9.89 6.47
C ILE A 124 -12.42 -9.63 5.46
N GLN A 125 -12.12 -9.63 4.16
CA GLN A 125 -13.15 -9.42 3.14
C GLN A 125 -14.16 -10.57 3.06
N GLU A 126 -13.69 -11.81 3.14
CA GLU A 126 -14.54 -13.00 3.02
C GLU A 126 -15.44 -13.21 4.24
N ASN A 127 -15.05 -12.70 5.41
CA ASN A 127 -15.73 -12.95 6.68
C ASN A 127 -16.54 -11.75 7.19
N VAL A 128 -16.58 -10.64 6.45
CA VAL A 128 -17.31 -9.42 6.82
C VAL A 128 -18.21 -9.01 5.65
N PRO A 129 -19.54 -9.20 5.78
CA PRO A 129 -20.51 -8.95 4.71
C PRO A 129 -20.68 -7.47 4.36
#